data_AF-A0A292S9W9-F1
#
_entry.id   AF-A0A292S9W9-F1
#
_cell.length_a   1.000
_cell.length_b   1.000
_cell.length_c   1.000
_cell.angle_alpha   90.00
_cell.angle_beta   90.00
_cell.angle_gamma   90.00
#
_symmetry.space_group_name_H-M   'P 1'
#
loop_
_entity.id
_entity.type
_entity.pdbx_description
1 polymer ?
#
loop_
_entity_poly.entity_id
_entity_poly.type
_entity_poly.pdbx_seq_one_letter_code
_entity_poly.pdbx_strand_id
1 'polypeptide(L)'
;MKHLIFHCEQDHNRYVVNRKSSNFVTEDGDLQFYLWGNGAKTPMLEGDPIKNIEENKQMTIRTWIPSTLVEVMLTGYFEYINDEDLDAQEYHSLMNTWSTNIFDDTMAFQQKYGLWRKDQFGILPEEEMKVKIGHLYEELAEIDKAHKEGNIYEISDGLTDLIYVASGLLNLMNMPAQALWNDVQARNMQKIRATKDNVGKRGSTFDVIKPEGWLPPRTKDIIDSTLR
;
A
#
# COMPACT_ATOMS: atom_id res chain seq x y z
N MET A 1 18.60 1.62 3.27
CA MET A 1 18.53 1.32 1.83
C MET A 1 19.23 2.46 1.08
N LYS A 2 19.46 2.36 -0.23
CA LYS A 2 19.93 3.50 -1.05
C LYS A 2 18.84 3.89 -2.02
N HIS A 3 18.47 5.16 -2.03
CA HIS A 3 17.44 5.73 -2.92
C HIS A 3 18.09 6.57 -3.99
N LEU A 4 17.56 6.49 -5.20
CA LEU A 4 17.99 7.34 -6.29
C LEU A 4 17.19 8.64 -6.23
N ILE A 5 17.89 9.76 -6.07
CA ILE A 5 17.32 11.11 -6.00
C ILE A 5 17.78 11.91 -7.21
N PHE A 6 16.87 12.61 -7.86
CA PHE A 6 17.15 13.58 -8.91
C PHE A 6 17.15 15.00 -8.34
N HIS A 7 18.27 15.70 -8.48
CA HIS A 7 18.45 17.09 -8.10
C HIS A 7 18.22 17.96 -9.33
N CYS A 8 17.13 18.72 -9.33
CA CYS A 8 16.76 19.54 -10.48
C CYS A 8 17.46 20.90 -10.43
N GLU A 9 18.05 21.30 -11.56
CA GLU A 9 18.75 22.58 -11.69
C GLU A 9 17.79 23.76 -11.85
N GLN A 10 16.63 23.54 -12.47
CA GLN A 10 15.68 24.60 -12.81
C GLN A 10 14.94 25.15 -11.59
N ASP A 11 14.53 24.28 -10.67
CA ASP A 11 13.70 24.64 -9.52
C ASP A 11 14.37 24.38 -8.17
N HIS A 12 15.58 23.81 -8.19
CA HIS A 12 16.36 23.45 -7.01
C HIS A 12 15.67 22.44 -6.08
N ASN A 13 14.67 21.71 -6.59
CA ASN A 13 14.00 20.63 -5.85
C ASN A 13 14.74 19.29 -5.99
N ARG A 14 14.46 18.41 -5.04
CA ARG A 14 14.88 17.01 -5.04
C ARG A 14 13.66 16.13 -5.34
N TYR A 15 13.84 15.16 -6.22
CA TYR A 15 12.79 14.25 -6.66
C TYR A 15 13.22 12.81 -6.38
N VAL A 16 12.39 12.04 -5.68
CA VAL A 16 12.72 10.63 -5.42
C VAL A 16 12.28 9.76 -6.58
N VAL A 17 13.18 8.88 -7.03
CA VAL A 17 12.92 7.91 -8.09
C VAL A 17 12.49 6.59 -7.48
N ASN A 18 11.25 6.17 -7.73
CA ASN A 18 10.75 4.87 -7.30
C ASN A 18 10.87 3.84 -8.42
N ARG A 19 11.31 2.62 -8.09
CA ARG A 19 11.46 1.49 -9.02
C ARG A 19 10.24 0.57 -9.08
N LYS A 20 9.19 0.80 -8.28
CA LYS A 20 7.97 0.00 -8.29
C LYS A 20 6.84 0.71 -9.02
N SER A 21 6.33 0.07 -10.08
CA SER A 21 4.94 0.21 -10.48
C SER A 21 4.35 -1.17 -10.76
N SER A 22 3.61 -1.72 -9.79
CA SER A 22 2.63 -2.75 -10.06
C SER A 22 1.33 -2.05 -10.45
N ASN A 23 1.27 -1.55 -11.68
CA ASN A 23 0.05 -1.44 -12.48
C ASN A 23 0.45 -1.16 -13.93
N PHE A 24 0.13 -2.13 -14.80
CA PHE A 24 0.47 -2.30 -16.22
C PHE A 24 1.87 -2.87 -16.52
N VAL A 25 1.89 -4.19 -16.73
CA VAL A 25 2.97 -4.87 -17.45
C VAL A 25 2.78 -4.57 -18.95
N THR A 26 3.72 -3.87 -19.55
CA THR A 26 4.13 -4.17 -20.93
C THR A 26 5.48 -4.87 -20.87
N GLU A 27 5.86 -5.62 -21.91
CA GLU A 27 6.99 -6.57 -21.92
C GLU A 27 8.37 -5.95 -21.60
N ASP A 28 8.48 -4.63 -21.44
CA ASP A 28 9.77 -3.92 -21.30
C ASP A 28 9.95 -3.04 -20.03
N GLY A 29 9.08 -3.13 -19.01
CA GLY A 29 9.35 -2.64 -17.65
C GLY A 29 9.54 -1.12 -17.44
N ASP A 30 8.46 -0.40 -17.15
CA ASP A 30 8.49 1.04 -16.89
C ASP A 30 8.76 1.41 -15.41
N LEU A 31 9.67 2.38 -15.18
CA LEU A 31 9.77 3.13 -13.91
C LEU A 31 8.74 4.26 -13.87
N GLN A 32 8.03 4.42 -12.75
CA GLN A 32 7.17 5.58 -12.49
C GLN A 32 7.84 6.54 -11.51
N PHE A 33 7.76 7.85 -11.81
CA PHE A 33 8.36 8.92 -11.01
C PHE A 33 7.24 9.68 -10.29
N TYR A 34 7.46 10.06 -9.04
CA TYR A 34 6.56 10.93 -8.31
C TYR A 34 7.23 12.29 -8.10
N LEU A 35 6.57 13.36 -8.54
CA LEU A 35 7.07 14.72 -8.35
C LEU A 35 6.44 15.35 -7.13
N TRP A 36 7.24 16.14 -6.41
CA TRP A 36 6.73 17.09 -5.44
C TRP A 36 6.50 18.46 -6.10
N GLY A 37 5.34 19.07 -5.82
CA GLY A 37 4.95 20.40 -6.28
C GLY A 37 3.42 20.52 -6.32
N ASN A 38 2.85 21.58 -5.73
CA ASN A 38 1.41 21.85 -5.62
C ASN A 38 0.64 21.50 -6.92
N GLY A 39 0.05 20.30 -6.97
CA GLY A 39 -0.87 19.88 -8.03
C GLY A 39 -0.32 19.05 -9.21
N ALA A 40 0.93 18.55 -9.19
CA ALA A 40 1.46 17.77 -10.32
C ALA A 40 1.17 16.26 -10.20
N LYS A 41 0.59 15.66 -11.26
CA LYS A 41 0.38 14.21 -11.42
C LYS A 41 1.62 13.52 -12.00
N THR A 42 1.78 12.23 -11.66
CA THR A 42 2.85 11.26 -11.94
C THR A 42 3.45 11.33 -13.37
N PRO A 43 4.75 11.61 -13.53
CA PRO A 43 5.46 11.41 -14.78
C PRO A 43 5.73 9.94 -15.15
N MET A 44 5.62 9.65 -16.45
CA MET A 44 6.09 8.43 -17.10
C MET A 44 7.41 8.69 -17.83
N LEU A 45 8.38 7.77 -17.75
CA LEU A 45 9.55 7.72 -18.62
C LEU A 45 9.38 6.64 -19.70
N GLU A 46 9.98 6.84 -20.87
CA GLU A 46 10.14 5.82 -21.93
C GLU A 46 11.63 5.42 -22.05
N GLY A 47 11.90 4.11 -22.20
CA GLY A 47 13.25 3.53 -22.37
C GLY A 47 13.91 3.03 -21.08
N ASP A 48 15.08 2.38 -21.16
CA ASP A 48 15.87 1.94 -19.98
C ASP A 48 16.32 3.17 -19.17
N PRO A 49 15.68 3.47 -18.03
CA PRO A 49 15.91 4.70 -17.30
C PRO A 49 17.32 4.72 -16.73
N ILE A 50 17.86 3.55 -16.35
CA ILE A 50 19.17 3.44 -15.70
C ILE A 50 20.27 3.88 -16.65
N LYS A 51 20.17 3.53 -17.93
CA LYS A 51 21.15 3.92 -18.93
C LYS A 51 21.10 5.42 -19.27
N ASN A 52 19.90 6.01 -19.27
CA ASN A 52 19.72 7.45 -19.48
C ASN A 52 20.16 8.29 -18.26
N ILE A 53 19.99 7.73 -17.05
CA ILE A 53 20.40 8.29 -15.75
C ILE A 53 21.93 8.47 -15.65
N GLU A 54 22.70 7.49 -16.12
CA GLU A 54 24.16 7.51 -16.01
C GLU A 54 24.84 8.42 -17.05
N GLU A 55 24.22 8.62 -18.21
CA GLU A 55 24.87 9.32 -19.34
C GLU A 55 24.40 10.78 -19.52
N ASN A 56 23.10 11.08 -19.34
CA ASN A 56 22.52 12.32 -19.89
C ASN A 56 22.08 13.35 -18.86
N LYS A 57 22.04 13.05 -17.55
CA LYS A 57 21.70 14.03 -16.49
C LYS A 57 20.35 14.74 -16.72
N GLN A 58 19.43 14.08 -17.42
CA GLN A 58 18.16 14.65 -17.87
C GLN A 58 17.00 13.76 -17.43
N MET A 59 15.89 14.39 -17.05
CA MET A 59 14.64 13.72 -16.71
C MET A 59 13.50 14.39 -17.48
N THR A 60 12.72 13.61 -18.22
CA THR A 60 11.52 14.12 -18.91
C THR A 60 10.28 13.82 -18.09
N ILE A 61 9.49 14.84 -17.79
CA ILE A 61 8.23 14.74 -17.10
C ILE A 61 7.11 14.91 -18.11
N ARG A 62 6.20 13.93 -18.19
CA ARG A 62 4.94 14.05 -18.90
C ARG A 62 3.81 14.30 -17.91
N THR A 63 3.04 15.37 -18.10
CA THR A 63 1.88 15.66 -17.25
C THR A 63 0.71 16.22 -18.04
N TRP A 64 -0.51 16.07 -17.51
CA TRP A 64 -1.74 16.57 -18.13
C TRP A 64 -2.14 17.91 -17.52
N ILE A 65 -2.29 18.93 -18.35
CA ILE A 65 -2.87 20.24 -18.01
C ILE A 65 -4.21 20.34 -18.74
N PRO A 66 -5.34 20.43 -18.01
CA PRO A 66 -6.69 19.92 -18.28
C PRO A 66 -6.98 18.98 -19.47
N SER A 67 -6.54 19.29 -20.68
CA SER A 67 -6.76 18.48 -21.90
C SER A 67 -5.56 18.45 -22.84
N THR A 68 -4.41 18.95 -22.40
CA THR A 68 -3.16 18.99 -23.15
C THR A 68 -2.12 18.15 -22.42
N LEU A 69 -1.54 17.18 -23.12
CA LEU A 69 -0.31 16.53 -22.66
C LEU A 69 0.84 17.52 -22.81
N VAL A 70 1.49 17.84 -21.71
CA VAL A 70 2.67 18.71 -21.67
C VAL A 70 3.87 17.87 -21.27
N GLU A 71 4.93 17.99 -22.06
CA GLU A 71 6.25 17.47 -21.76
C GLU A 71 7.13 18.58 -21.20
N VAL A 72 7.66 18.37 -20.00
CA VAL A 72 8.64 19.25 -19.36
C VAL A 72 9.94 18.49 -19.22
N MET A 73 10.99 18.98 -19.85
CA MET A 73 12.33 18.44 -19.67
C MET A 73 13.01 19.15 -18.50
N LEU A 74 13.44 18.40 -17.49
CA LEU A 74 14.27 18.88 -16.40
C LEU A 74 15.72 18.40 -16.60
N THR A 75 16.66 19.25 -16.22
CA THR A 75 18.10 18.95 -16.20
C THR A 75 18.56 18.93 -14.75
N GLY A 76 19.52 18.10 -14.44
CA GLY A 76 19.89 17.86 -13.06
C GLY A 76 21.01 16.86 -12.91
N TYR A 77 21.14 16.31 -11.71
CA TYR A 77 22.01 15.17 -11.49
C TYR A 77 21.32 14.18 -10.57
N PHE A 78 21.72 12.91 -10.71
CA PHE A 78 21.22 11.85 -9.85
C PHE A 78 22.25 11.54 -8.76
N GLU A 79 21.75 11.25 -7.57
CA GLU A 79 22.55 10.85 -6.42
C GLU A 79 21.90 9.64 -5.73
N TYR A 80 22.73 8.70 -5.27
CA TYR A 80 22.26 7.66 -4.37
C TYR A 80 22.43 8.12 -2.93
N ILE A 81 21.31 8.23 -2.21
CA ILE A 81 21.27 8.74 -0.84
C ILE A 81 20.81 7.62 0.09
N ASN A 82 21.44 7.49 1.27
CA ASN A 82 21.02 6.47 2.24
C ASN A 82 19.76 6.93 2.99
N ASP A 83 18.94 6.00 3.48
CA ASP A 83 17.73 6.33 4.27
C ASP A 83 18.01 7.27 5.44
N GLU A 84 19.15 7.06 6.09
CA GLU A 84 19.63 7.84 7.26
C GLU A 84 20.01 9.28 6.93
N ASP A 85 20.26 9.58 5.65
CA ASP A 85 20.60 10.91 5.15
C ASP A 85 19.36 11.69 4.67
N LEU A 86 18.18 11.06 4.64
CA LEU A 86 16.91 11.72 4.35
C LEU A 86 16.36 12.38 5.60
N ASP A 87 15.85 13.61 5.46
CA ASP A 87 15.06 14.19 6.55
C ASP A 87 13.70 13.50 6.68
N ALA A 88 12.99 13.76 7.78
CA ALA A 88 11.70 13.10 8.06
C ALA A 88 10.62 13.39 7.01
N GLN A 89 10.62 14.58 6.41
CA GLN A 89 9.65 14.95 5.38
C GLN A 89 9.99 14.26 4.05
N GLU A 90 11.27 14.17 3.71
CA GLU A 90 11.79 13.43 2.56
C GLU A 90 11.50 11.93 2.69
N TYR A 91 11.77 11.34 3.86
CA TYR A 91 11.48 9.95 4.14
C TYR A 91 9.96 9.66 4.10
N HIS A 92 9.14 10.49 4.73
CA HIS A 92 7.69 10.34 4.70
C HIS A 92 7.12 10.47 3.28
N SER A 93 7.57 11.47 2.52
CA SER A 93 7.20 11.64 1.11
C SER A 93 7.58 10.41 0.29
N LEU A 94 8.80 9.92 0.49
CA LEU A 94 9.29 8.71 -0.15
C LEU A 94 8.38 7.52 0.18
N MET A 95 8.12 7.22 1.44
CA MET A 95 7.28 6.08 1.83
C MET A 95 5.86 6.15 1.23
N ASN A 96 5.29 7.35 1.08
CA ASN A 96 3.98 7.51 0.43
C ASN A 96 3.98 7.15 -1.07
N THR A 97 5.15 7.17 -1.72
CA THR A 97 5.28 6.71 -3.12
C THR A 97 5.47 5.20 -3.24
N TRP A 98 5.84 4.51 -2.15
CA TRP A 98 6.08 3.07 -2.14
C TRP A 98 4.80 2.25 -2.03
N SER A 99 3.75 2.83 -1.46
CA SER A 99 2.50 2.14 -1.21
C SER A 99 1.65 2.03 -2.47
N THR A 100 1.35 0.79 -2.86
CA THR A 100 0.35 0.51 -3.91
C THR A 100 -0.96 0.14 -3.24
N ASN A 101 -0.97 -1.08 -2.72
CA ASN A 101 -2.05 -1.72 -2.03
C ASN A 101 -1.40 -2.70 -1.04
N ILE A 102 -1.87 -2.71 0.20
CA ILE A 102 -1.35 -3.58 1.26
C ILE A 102 -1.33 -5.07 0.87
N PHE A 103 -2.27 -5.50 0.03
CA PHE A 103 -2.30 -6.88 -0.47
C PHE A 103 -1.21 -7.12 -1.51
N ASP A 104 -0.92 -6.16 -2.38
CA ASP A 104 0.15 -6.30 -3.38
C ASP A 104 1.54 -6.24 -2.72
N ASP A 105 1.69 -5.43 -1.67
CA ASP A 105 2.94 -5.32 -0.92
C ASP A 105 3.30 -6.62 -0.19
N THR A 106 2.32 -7.23 0.49
CA THR A 106 2.54 -8.52 1.17
C THR A 106 2.68 -9.68 0.20
N MET A 107 2.05 -9.62 -0.98
CA MET A 107 2.28 -10.56 -2.07
C MET A 107 3.73 -10.46 -2.58
N ALA A 108 4.20 -9.24 -2.85
CA ALA A 108 5.56 -9.00 -3.31
C ALA A 108 6.61 -9.49 -2.29
N PHE A 109 6.36 -9.30 -0.99
CA PHE A 109 7.20 -9.87 0.06
C PHE A 109 7.27 -11.39 -0.03
N GLN A 110 6.11 -12.06 -0.14
CA GLN A 110 6.08 -13.52 -0.22
C GLN A 110 6.77 -14.05 -1.48
N GLN A 111 6.62 -13.38 -2.62
CA GLN A 111 7.34 -13.72 -3.85
C GLN A 111 8.85 -13.56 -3.68
N LYS A 112 9.31 -12.43 -3.13
CA LYS A 112 10.72 -12.15 -2.87
C LYS A 112 11.39 -13.25 -2.02
N TYR A 113 10.67 -13.76 -1.02
CA TYR A 113 11.19 -14.78 -0.11
C TYR A 113 10.79 -16.22 -0.47
N GLY A 114 10.19 -16.43 -1.66
CA GLY A 114 9.81 -17.77 -2.13
C GLY A 114 8.72 -18.46 -1.31
N LEU A 115 7.93 -17.69 -0.56
CA LEU A 115 6.83 -18.18 0.29
C LEU A 115 5.51 -18.29 -0.49
N TRP A 116 5.37 -17.53 -1.57
CA TRP A 116 4.14 -17.52 -2.36
C TRP A 116 3.99 -18.81 -3.19
N ARG A 117 2.78 -19.38 -3.19
CA ARG A 117 2.46 -20.63 -3.89
C ARG A 117 1.25 -20.42 -4.78
N LYS A 118 1.46 -20.46 -6.09
CA LYS A 118 0.38 -20.27 -7.08
C LYS A 118 -0.73 -21.32 -7.00
N ASP A 119 -0.38 -22.55 -6.66
CA ASP A 119 -1.31 -23.70 -6.68
C ASP A 119 -2.04 -23.93 -5.34
N GLN A 120 -1.78 -23.09 -4.33
CA GLN A 120 -2.44 -23.17 -3.03
C GLN A 120 -3.73 -22.34 -3.06
N PHE A 121 -4.90 -22.93 -2.85
CA PHE A 121 -6.13 -22.17 -2.61
C PHE A 121 -6.86 -22.76 -1.40
N GLY A 122 -7.28 -21.89 -0.48
CA GLY A 122 -7.98 -22.31 0.73
C GLY A 122 -7.09 -22.38 1.96
N ILE A 123 -7.56 -23.13 2.96
CA ILE A 123 -6.93 -23.21 4.29
C ILE A 123 -5.50 -23.79 4.15
N LEU A 124 -4.54 -23.16 4.84
CA LEU A 124 -3.16 -23.65 4.90
C LEU A 124 -3.06 -24.98 5.67
N PRO A 125 -1.98 -25.76 5.48
CA PRO A 125 -1.66 -26.88 6.37
C PRO A 125 -1.68 -26.44 7.84
N GLU A 126 -2.12 -27.34 8.73
CA GLU A 126 -2.41 -27.01 10.15
C GLU A 126 -1.23 -26.32 10.86
N GLU A 127 -0.02 -26.85 10.70
CA GLU A 127 1.17 -26.27 11.33
C GLU A 127 1.48 -24.85 10.81
N GLU A 128 1.30 -24.62 9.51
CA GLU A 128 1.49 -23.28 8.94
C GLU A 128 0.40 -22.31 9.41
N MET A 129 -0.86 -22.77 9.45
CA MET A 129 -1.98 -21.97 9.94
C MET A 129 -1.75 -21.57 11.41
N LYS A 130 -1.27 -22.51 12.23
CA LYS A 130 -0.96 -22.27 13.65
C LYS A 130 0.14 -21.22 13.81
N VAL A 131 1.21 -21.28 13.01
CA VAL A 131 2.27 -20.26 13.01
C VAL A 131 1.71 -18.89 12.64
N LYS A 132 0.92 -18.80 11.57
CA LYS A 132 0.37 -17.52 11.10
C LYS A 132 -0.65 -16.91 12.07
N ILE A 133 -1.46 -17.74 12.72
CA ILE A 133 -2.34 -17.31 13.82
C ILE A 133 -1.51 -16.84 15.02
N GLY A 134 -0.40 -17.52 15.33
CA GLY A 134 0.53 -17.09 16.38
C GLY A 134 1.03 -15.66 16.17
N HIS A 135 1.47 -15.32 14.96
CA HIS A 135 1.92 -13.95 14.65
C HIS A 135 0.80 -12.93 14.85
N LEU A 136 -0.46 -13.24 14.45
CA LEU A 136 -1.60 -12.33 14.70
C LEU A 136 -1.82 -12.05 16.20
N TYR A 137 -1.59 -13.05 17.06
CA TYR A 137 -1.69 -12.86 18.51
C TYR A 137 -0.52 -12.06 19.08
N GLU A 138 0.67 -12.23 18.52
CA GLU A 138 1.88 -11.48 18.89
C GLU A 138 1.66 -9.98 18.66
N GLU A 139 1.32 -9.57 17.43
CA GLU A 139 1.09 -8.14 17.11
C GLU A 139 -0.02 -7.54 17.97
N LEU A 140 -1.09 -8.31 18.24
CA LEU A 140 -2.18 -7.85 19.10
C LEU A 140 -1.74 -7.64 20.56
N ALA A 141 -0.88 -8.51 21.08
CA ALA A 141 -0.35 -8.39 22.42
C ALA A 141 0.57 -7.17 22.56
N GLU A 142 1.34 -6.85 21.53
CA GLU A 142 2.19 -5.65 21.48
C GLU A 142 1.35 -4.37 21.48
N ILE A 143 0.27 -4.30 20.69
CA ILE A 143 -0.68 -3.18 20.70
C ILE A 143 -1.28 -2.96 22.11
N ASP A 144 -1.73 -4.04 22.77
CA ASP A 144 -2.34 -3.94 24.11
C ASP A 144 -1.33 -3.45 25.15
N LYS A 145 -0.08 -3.92 25.07
CA LYS A 145 1.02 -3.43 25.92
C LYS A 145 1.29 -1.95 25.66
N ALA A 146 1.48 -1.55 24.39
CA ALA A 146 1.76 -0.17 24.00
C ALA A 146 0.62 0.78 24.39
N HIS A 147 -0.63 0.33 24.31
CA HIS A 147 -1.79 1.09 24.77
C HIS A 147 -1.75 1.37 26.27
N LYS A 148 -1.41 0.37 27.10
CA LYS A 148 -1.25 0.53 28.56
C LYS A 148 -0.13 1.50 28.91
N GLU A 149 0.89 1.58 28.07
CA GLU A 149 2.04 2.47 28.23
C GLU A 149 1.80 3.87 27.65
N GLY A 150 0.68 4.10 26.93
CA GLY A 150 0.39 5.36 26.25
C GLY A 150 1.34 5.67 25.10
N ASN A 151 1.98 4.64 24.52
CA ASN A 151 3.01 4.80 23.50
C ASN A 151 2.41 4.77 22.09
N ILE A 152 2.13 5.96 21.53
CA ILE A 152 1.50 6.08 20.20
C ILE A 152 2.36 5.51 19.07
N TYR A 153 3.68 5.51 19.21
CA TYR A 153 4.59 5.00 18.18
C TYR A 153 4.47 3.47 18.08
N GLU A 154 4.60 2.78 19.22
CA GLU A 154 4.46 1.32 19.29
C GLU A 154 3.03 0.85 18.99
N ILE A 155 2.01 1.65 19.35
CA ILE A 155 0.63 1.36 18.93
C ILE A 155 0.51 1.42 17.40
N SER A 156 1.13 2.42 16.77
CA SER A 156 1.06 2.60 15.31
C SER A 156 1.83 1.49 14.59
N ASP A 157 2.96 1.07 15.14
CA ASP A 157 3.79 -0.03 14.65
C ASP A 157 3.02 -1.35 14.70
N GLY A 158 2.57 -1.76 15.89
CA GLY A 158 1.82 -3.01 16.06
C GLY A 158 0.52 -3.07 15.27
N LEU A 159 -0.21 -1.95 15.11
CA LEU A 159 -1.38 -1.90 14.24
C LEU A 159 -1.03 -2.11 12.76
N THR A 160 0.10 -1.56 12.32
CA THR A 160 0.60 -1.72 10.95
C THR A 160 1.04 -3.16 10.71
N ASP A 161 1.78 -3.75 11.66
CA ASP A 161 2.23 -5.14 11.57
C ASP A 161 1.06 -6.12 11.61
N LEU A 162 0.04 -5.88 12.45
CA LEU A 162 -1.18 -6.68 12.46
C LEU A 162 -1.87 -6.69 11.08
N ILE A 163 -1.95 -5.54 10.40
CA ILE A 163 -2.47 -5.44 9.03
C ILE A 163 -1.58 -6.22 8.07
N TYR A 164 -0.25 -6.10 8.20
CA TYR A 164 0.72 -6.76 7.34
C TYR A 164 0.64 -8.29 7.46
N VAL A 165 0.59 -8.84 8.67
CA VAL A 165 0.49 -10.30 8.87
C VAL A 165 -0.87 -10.85 8.45
N ALA A 166 -1.97 -10.09 8.65
CA ALA A 166 -3.31 -10.50 8.25
C ALA A 166 -3.49 -10.48 6.72
N SER A 167 -3.03 -9.43 6.05
CA SER A 167 -3.05 -9.34 4.58
C SER A 167 -2.12 -10.38 3.95
N GLY A 168 -0.96 -10.62 4.54
CA GLY A 168 -0.07 -11.70 4.15
C GLY A 168 -0.72 -13.08 4.25
N LEU A 169 -1.48 -13.35 5.32
CA LEU A 169 -2.19 -14.63 5.46
C LEU A 169 -3.26 -14.82 4.36
N LEU A 170 -4.01 -13.77 4.00
CA LEU A 170 -4.96 -13.83 2.88
C LEU A 170 -4.26 -14.21 1.57
N ASN A 171 -3.08 -13.64 1.29
CA ASN A 171 -2.30 -13.95 0.10
C ASN A 171 -1.73 -15.37 0.10
N LEU A 172 -1.26 -15.88 1.24
CA LEU A 172 -0.77 -17.26 1.34
C LEU A 172 -1.86 -18.31 1.05
N MET A 173 -3.12 -17.96 1.35
CA MET A 173 -4.30 -18.77 1.04
C MET A 173 -4.84 -18.55 -0.39
N ASN A 174 -4.19 -17.69 -1.19
CA ASN A 174 -4.67 -17.14 -2.47
C ASN A 174 -6.14 -16.70 -2.42
N MET A 175 -6.54 -16.04 -1.35
CA MET A 175 -7.86 -15.44 -1.27
C MET A 175 -7.95 -14.21 -2.17
N PRO A 176 -9.12 -13.90 -2.76
CA PRO A 176 -9.35 -12.67 -3.53
C PRO A 176 -9.44 -11.46 -2.58
N ALA A 177 -8.34 -11.12 -1.91
CA ALA A 177 -8.27 -10.22 -0.77
C ALA A 177 -8.84 -8.83 -1.06
N GLN A 178 -8.49 -8.25 -2.21
CA GLN A 178 -9.02 -6.94 -2.61
C GLN A 178 -10.55 -6.96 -2.81
N ALA A 179 -11.10 -8.03 -3.40
CA ALA A 179 -12.54 -8.16 -3.61
C ALA A 179 -13.29 -8.31 -2.27
N LEU A 180 -12.72 -9.11 -1.36
CA LEU A 180 -13.24 -9.27 0.00
C LEU A 180 -13.23 -7.94 0.76
N TRP A 181 -12.13 -7.19 0.70
CA TRP A 181 -12.01 -5.86 1.31
C TRP A 181 -13.05 -4.88 0.75
N ASN A 182 -13.16 -4.79 -0.58
CA ASN A 182 -14.09 -3.88 -1.25
C ASN A 182 -15.55 -4.16 -0.86
N ASP A 183 -15.94 -5.43 -0.76
CA ASP A 183 -17.29 -5.80 -0.37
C ASP A 183 -17.58 -5.46 1.11
N VAL A 184 -16.64 -5.79 2.02
CA VAL A 184 -16.75 -5.40 3.43
C VAL A 184 -16.86 -3.88 3.58
N GLN A 185 -16.03 -3.13 2.87
CA GLN A 185 -16.06 -1.67 2.88
C GLN A 185 -17.40 -1.14 2.34
N ALA A 186 -17.88 -1.65 1.20
CA ALA A 186 -19.15 -1.24 0.63
C ALA A 186 -20.32 -1.48 1.60
N ARG A 187 -20.33 -2.61 2.33
CA ARG A 187 -21.36 -2.88 3.35
C ARG A 187 -21.18 -2.02 4.60
N ASN A 188 -19.95 -1.75 5.02
CA ASN A 188 -19.68 -0.90 6.18
C ASN A 188 -20.11 0.54 5.95
N MET A 189 -19.91 1.08 4.74
CA MET A 189 -20.34 2.43 4.38
C MET A 189 -21.86 2.59 4.28
N GLN A 190 -22.62 1.49 4.25
CA GLN A 190 -24.09 1.50 4.34
C GLN A 190 -24.60 1.48 5.79
N LYS A 191 -23.71 1.33 6.79
CA LYS A 191 -24.09 1.43 8.19
C LYS A 191 -24.40 2.88 8.55
N ILE A 192 -25.21 3.06 9.58
CA ILE A 192 -25.56 4.39 10.10
C ILE A 192 -25.01 4.55 11.51
N ARG A 193 -24.69 5.79 11.88
CA ARG A 193 -24.22 6.09 13.23
C ARG A 193 -25.32 5.85 14.26
N ALA A 194 -24.97 5.25 15.39
CA ALA A 194 -25.89 5.08 16.50
C ALA A 194 -26.32 6.45 17.08
N THR A 195 -27.61 6.60 17.37
CA THR A 195 -28.16 7.74 18.12
C THR A 195 -28.61 7.29 19.50
N LYS A 196 -28.97 8.24 20.38
CA LYS A 196 -29.57 7.91 21.69
C LYS A 196 -30.85 7.08 21.56
N ASP A 197 -31.54 7.21 20.43
CA ASP A 197 -32.82 6.56 20.17
C ASP A 197 -32.69 5.21 19.45
N ASN A 198 -31.49 4.83 18.99
CA ASN A 198 -31.25 3.55 18.31
C ASN A 198 -29.99 2.79 18.77
N VAL A 199 -29.44 3.13 19.94
CA VAL A 199 -28.19 2.53 20.45
C VAL A 199 -28.26 1.00 20.34
N GLY A 200 -27.32 0.44 19.56
CA GLY A 200 -27.19 -1.01 19.39
C GLY A 200 -26.84 -1.71 20.70
N LYS A 201 -26.61 -3.03 20.64
CA LYS A 201 -26.34 -3.90 21.81
C LYS A 201 -25.19 -3.43 22.73
N ARG A 202 -24.30 -2.54 22.27
CA ARG A 202 -23.12 -2.05 23.01
C ARG A 202 -23.36 -0.73 23.76
N GLY A 203 -24.53 -0.10 23.63
CA GLY A 203 -24.95 1.04 24.46
C GLY A 203 -24.12 2.33 24.30
N SER A 204 -23.34 2.47 23.22
CA SER A 204 -22.47 3.62 22.99
C SER A 204 -22.87 4.40 21.73
N THR A 205 -22.84 5.73 21.81
CA THR A 205 -23.03 6.64 20.66
C THR A 205 -21.83 6.66 19.69
N PHE A 206 -20.76 5.93 20.02
CA PHE A 206 -19.66 5.64 19.10
C PHE A 206 -19.93 4.41 18.21
N ASP A 207 -21.06 3.72 18.40
CA ASP A 207 -21.39 2.54 17.62
C ASP A 207 -21.88 2.89 16.20
N VAL A 208 -21.70 1.95 15.27
CA VAL A 208 -22.24 2.00 13.91
C VAL A 208 -23.17 0.81 13.74
N ILE A 209 -24.45 1.08 13.51
CA ILE A 209 -25.48 0.04 13.48
C ILE A 209 -25.88 -0.30 12.04
N LYS A 210 -26.47 -1.49 11.91
CA LYS A 210 -27.03 -2.00 10.65
C LYS A 210 -28.47 -1.48 10.53
N PRO A 211 -28.79 -0.63 9.53
CA PRO A 211 -30.17 -0.19 9.31
C PRO A 211 -31.05 -1.34 8.82
N GLU A 212 -32.37 -1.12 8.80
CA GLU A 212 -33.32 -2.04 8.18
C GLU A 212 -32.96 -2.28 6.70
N GLY A 213 -33.06 -3.53 6.26
CA GLY A 213 -32.70 -3.93 4.89
C GLY A 213 -31.20 -4.01 4.59
N TRP A 214 -30.32 -3.75 5.57
CA TRP A 214 -28.87 -3.90 5.39
C TRP A 214 -28.51 -5.36 5.07
N LEU A 215 -27.65 -5.54 4.06
CA LEU A 215 -27.18 -6.85 3.62
C LEU A 215 -25.74 -7.11 4.09
N PRO A 216 -25.40 -8.34 4.53
CA PRO A 216 -24.04 -8.69 4.89
C PRO A 216 -23.11 -8.77 3.68
N PRO A 217 -21.79 -8.74 3.90
CA PRO A 217 -20.81 -9.05 2.87
C PRO A 217 -21.07 -10.44 2.27
N ARG A 218 -20.86 -10.57 0.97
CA ARG A 218 -21.05 -11.77 0.15
C ARG A 218 -19.76 -12.59 0.03
N THR A 219 -19.06 -12.78 1.15
CA THR A 219 -17.77 -13.50 1.22
C THR A 219 -17.80 -14.84 0.48
N LYS A 220 -18.85 -15.64 0.69
CA LYS A 220 -19.00 -16.95 0.03
C LYS A 220 -19.05 -16.82 -1.49
N ASP A 221 -19.86 -15.89 -2.01
CA ASP A 221 -20.03 -15.74 -3.46
C ASP A 221 -18.74 -15.28 -4.14
N ILE A 222 -17.97 -14.41 -3.47
CA ILE A 222 -16.67 -13.94 -3.94
C ILE A 222 -15.68 -15.11 -4.00
N ILE A 223 -15.56 -15.89 -2.93
CA ILE A 223 -14.67 -17.06 -2.87
C ILE A 223 -15.07 -18.11 -3.93
N ASP A 224 -16.35 -18.47 -4.00
CA ASP A 224 -16.85 -19.46 -4.95
C ASP A 224 -16.67 -19.04 -6.42
N SER A 225 -16.69 -17.73 -6.71
CA SER A 225 -16.42 -17.21 -8.05
C SER A 225 -14.96 -17.32 -8.47
N THR A 226 -14.05 -17.40 -7.50
CA THR A 226 -12.59 -17.52 -7.73
C THR A 226 -12.17 -18.98 -7.93
N LEU A 227 -13.02 -19.93 -7.51
CA LEU A 227 -12.81 -21.38 -7.66
C LEU A 227 -13.17 -21.94 -9.05
N ARG A 228 -13.67 -21.11 -9.98
CA ARG A 228 -14.15 -21.52 -11.31
C ARG A 228 -13.11 -21.26 -12.38
#